data_AF-A0A7X3T6C2-F1
#
_entry.id   AF-A0A7X3T6C2-F1
#
_cell.length_a   1.000
_cell.length_b   1.000
_cell.length_c   1.000
_cell.angle_alpha   90.00
_cell.angle_beta   90.00
_cell.angle_gamma   90.00
#
_symmetry.space_group_name_H-M   'P 1'
#
loop_
_entity.id
_entity.type
_entity.pdbx_description
1 polymer ?
#
loop_
_entity_poly.entity_id
_entity_poly.type
_entity_poly.pdbx_seq_one_letter_code
_entity_poly.pdbx_strand_id
1 'polypeptide(L)'
;KLMFKNSGDDEKLKQLLNANYSEADLIVYLHSEDPLISRAAGFALRLIGTPEGIPALVEALKNDDRGTRYNAEYALWAIWSHSGDDTVDAMLEDGKNLLKNEAYQDAVDRFTTVIETAPNFAEGYNQRAIAHFMLEEWSKAIRDCKRTISLNPNHFGAFAGMGHVYVRLGKITEAIDAYKQALIINPNLISIAEAILRLRSRTQTQ
;
A
#
# COMPACT_ATOMS: atom_id res chain seq x y z
N LYS A 1 -3.02 12.81 -22.11
CA LYS A 1 -2.13 13.06 -20.96
C LYS A 1 -2.75 14.18 -20.11
N LEU A 2 -3.71 13.86 -19.26
CA LEU A 2 -4.14 14.76 -18.19
C LEU A 2 -3.18 14.53 -17.02
N MET A 3 -2.08 15.27 -17.03
CA MET A 3 -1.19 15.38 -15.88
C MET A 3 -1.67 16.58 -15.08
N PHE A 4 -2.55 16.34 -14.10
CA PHE A 4 -2.89 17.34 -13.09
C PHE A 4 -1.63 17.62 -12.28
N LYS A 5 -1.14 18.85 -12.36
CA LYS A 5 0.20 19.25 -11.88
C LYS A 5 0.15 20.15 -10.64
N ASN A 6 -1.02 20.41 -10.05
CA ASN A 6 -1.17 21.29 -8.88
C ASN A 6 -2.16 20.69 -7.87
N SER A 7 -1.84 20.77 -6.57
CA SER A 7 -2.68 20.31 -5.45
C SER A 7 -4.06 20.98 -5.39
N GLY A 8 -4.21 22.19 -5.95
CA GLY A 8 -5.50 22.90 -6.01
C GLY A 8 -6.49 22.33 -7.03
N ASP A 9 -6.05 21.52 -7.99
CA ASP A 9 -6.94 20.87 -8.96
C ASP A 9 -7.58 19.61 -8.36
N ASP A 10 -6.85 18.91 -7.49
CA ASP A 10 -7.33 17.71 -6.81
C ASP A 10 -8.46 18.04 -5.82
N GLU A 11 -8.39 19.17 -5.11
CA GLU A 11 -9.44 19.57 -4.16
C GLU A 11 -10.75 19.95 -4.85
N LYS A 12 -10.68 20.71 -5.96
CA LYS A 12 -11.87 21.00 -6.78
C LYS A 12 -12.48 19.73 -7.34
N LEU A 13 -11.64 18.80 -7.78
CA LEU A 13 -12.08 17.53 -8.31
C LEU A 13 -12.74 16.65 -7.22
N LYS A 14 -12.18 16.60 -6.01
CA LYS A 14 -12.80 15.94 -4.86
C LYS A 14 -14.19 16.50 -4.56
N GLN A 15 -14.33 17.83 -4.53
CA GLN A 15 -15.62 18.49 -4.32
C GLN A 15 -16.64 18.13 -5.41
N LEU A 16 -16.22 18.13 -6.67
CA LEU A 16 -17.08 17.72 -7.79
C LEU A 16 -17.49 16.25 -7.69
N LEU A 17 -16.57 15.35 -7.32
CA LEU A 17 -16.88 13.93 -7.14
C LEU A 17 -17.89 13.71 -6.01
N ASN A 18 -17.64 14.29 -4.83
CA ASN A 18 -18.55 14.21 -3.68
C ASN A 18 -19.94 14.82 -3.94
N ALA A 19 -20.04 15.80 -4.86
CA ALA A 19 -21.31 16.40 -5.24
C ALA A 19 -22.14 15.54 -6.20
N ASN A 20 -21.51 14.60 -6.93
CA ASN A 20 -22.17 13.87 -8.02
C ASN A 20 -22.23 12.35 -7.81
N TYR A 21 -21.40 11.79 -6.94
CA TYR A 21 -21.29 10.34 -6.74
C TYR A 21 -21.16 10.02 -5.26
N SER A 22 -21.90 9.01 -4.81
CA SER A 22 -21.59 8.36 -3.54
C SER A 22 -20.46 7.34 -3.74
N GLU A 23 -19.76 6.99 -2.66
CA GLU A 23 -18.78 5.90 -2.73
C GLU A 23 -19.42 4.57 -3.16
N ALA A 24 -20.65 4.29 -2.73
CA ALA A 24 -21.39 3.10 -3.13
C ALA A 24 -21.62 3.04 -4.65
N ASP A 25 -21.95 4.17 -5.28
CA ASP A 25 -22.08 4.26 -6.74
C ASP A 25 -20.74 3.94 -7.43
N LEU A 26 -19.64 4.51 -6.91
CA LEU A 26 -18.31 4.27 -7.45
C LEU A 26 -17.87 2.80 -7.28
N ILE A 27 -18.23 2.15 -6.18
CA ILE A 27 -17.98 0.71 -5.97
C ILE A 27 -18.75 -0.11 -7.02
N VAL A 28 -20.00 0.25 -7.34
CA VAL A 28 -20.75 -0.42 -8.42
C VAL A 28 -20.05 -0.19 -9.77
N TYR A 29 -19.67 1.04 -10.08
CA TYR A 29 -19.00 1.37 -11.34
C TYR A 29 -17.62 0.72 -11.49
N LEU A 30 -16.91 0.47 -10.38
CA LEU A 30 -15.63 -0.23 -10.39
C LEU A 30 -15.75 -1.64 -10.99
N HIS A 31 -16.92 -2.28 -10.88
CA HIS A 31 -17.21 -3.61 -11.42
C HIS A 31 -17.91 -3.57 -12.79
N SER A 32 -17.97 -2.41 -13.44
CA SER A 32 -18.52 -2.28 -14.79
C SER A 32 -17.75 -3.15 -15.80
N GLU A 33 -18.48 -3.74 -16.74
CA GLU A 33 -17.88 -4.42 -17.90
C GLU A 33 -17.21 -3.44 -18.87
N ASP A 34 -17.58 -2.15 -18.83
CA ASP A 34 -16.91 -1.10 -19.59
C ASP A 34 -15.61 -0.68 -18.88
N PRO A 35 -14.42 -0.93 -19.46
CA PRO A 35 -13.14 -0.59 -18.86
C PRO A 35 -12.96 0.91 -18.61
N LEU A 36 -13.63 1.79 -19.36
CA LEU A 36 -13.54 3.22 -19.14
C LEU A 36 -14.24 3.63 -17.84
N ILE A 37 -15.41 3.03 -17.57
CA ILE A 37 -16.19 3.27 -16.36
C ILE A 37 -15.44 2.72 -15.13
N SER A 38 -14.96 1.48 -15.20
CA SER A 38 -14.24 0.86 -14.09
C SER A 38 -12.94 1.61 -13.73
N ARG A 39 -12.18 2.05 -14.75
CA ARG A 39 -10.99 2.90 -14.55
C ARG A 39 -11.36 4.23 -13.90
N ALA A 40 -12.39 4.91 -14.39
CA ALA A 40 -12.82 6.21 -13.85
C ALA A 40 -13.26 6.08 -12.39
N ALA A 41 -14.00 5.02 -12.07
CA ALA A 41 -14.42 4.71 -10.72
C ALA A 41 -13.22 4.48 -9.78
N GLY A 42 -12.25 3.64 -10.16
CA GLY A 42 -11.03 3.43 -9.37
C GLY A 42 -10.24 4.73 -9.16
N PHE A 43 -10.17 5.59 -10.17
CA PHE A 43 -9.52 6.89 -10.02
C PHE A 43 -10.27 7.83 -9.07
N ALA A 44 -11.61 7.82 -9.10
CA ALA A 44 -12.43 8.60 -8.18
C ALA A 44 -12.31 8.08 -6.74
N LEU A 45 -12.30 6.76 -6.53
CA LEU A 45 -12.09 6.12 -5.22
C LEU A 45 -10.72 6.44 -4.63
N ARG A 46 -9.70 6.73 -5.44
CA ARG A 46 -8.42 7.25 -4.93
C ARG A 46 -8.55 8.61 -4.25
N LEU A 47 -9.50 9.43 -4.69
CA LEU A 47 -9.67 10.80 -4.21
C LEU A 47 -10.66 10.91 -3.06
N ILE A 48 -11.74 10.11 -3.09
CA ILE A 48 -12.86 10.20 -2.13
C ILE A 48 -13.24 8.87 -1.48
N GLY A 49 -12.56 7.78 -1.83
CA GLY A 49 -12.83 6.46 -1.23
C GLY A 49 -12.41 6.40 0.23
N THR A 50 -13.05 5.50 0.96
CA THR A 50 -12.88 5.28 2.39
C THR A 50 -12.52 3.81 2.64
N PRO A 51 -12.21 3.41 3.89
CA PRO A 51 -11.94 2.01 4.20
C PRO A 51 -13.05 1.03 3.79
N GLU A 52 -14.29 1.50 3.70
CA GLU A 52 -15.47 0.76 3.25
C GLU A 52 -15.31 0.22 1.81
N GLY A 53 -14.61 0.95 0.94
CA GLY A 53 -14.32 0.54 -0.44
C GLY A 53 -13.18 -0.47 -0.60
N ILE A 54 -12.40 -0.75 0.45
CA ILE A 54 -11.22 -1.63 0.37
C ILE A 54 -11.55 -3.02 -0.20
N PRO A 55 -12.61 -3.74 0.22
CA PRO A 55 -12.91 -5.07 -0.32
C PRO A 55 -13.10 -5.06 -1.84
N ALA A 56 -13.86 -4.09 -2.36
CA ALA A 56 -14.10 -3.91 -3.79
C ALA A 56 -12.80 -3.57 -4.55
N LEU A 57 -11.95 -2.72 -3.98
CA LEU A 57 -10.66 -2.37 -4.56
C LEU A 57 -9.70 -3.56 -4.61
N VAL A 58 -9.67 -4.39 -3.56
CA VAL A 58 -8.87 -5.63 -3.52
C VAL A 58 -9.36 -6.63 -4.57
N GLU A 59 -10.67 -6.74 -4.77
CA GLU A 59 -11.23 -7.54 -5.87
C GLU A 59 -10.83 -6.99 -7.24
N ALA A 60 -10.90 -5.67 -7.42
CA ALA A 60 -10.52 -5.01 -8.67
C ALA A 60 -9.03 -5.16 -9.03
N LEU A 61 -8.14 -5.51 -8.08
CA LEU A 61 -6.75 -5.91 -8.37
C LEU A 61 -6.67 -7.17 -9.25
N LYS A 62 -7.75 -7.95 -9.37
CA LYS A 62 -7.82 -9.17 -10.18
C LYS A 62 -8.52 -8.95 -11.53
N ASN A 63 -8.94 -7.73 -11.82
CA ASN A 63 -9.66 -7.38 -13.05
C ASN A 63 -8.76 -7.57 -14.30
N ASP A 64 -9.32 -8.01 -15.43
CA ASP A 64 -8.56 -8.23 -16.67
C ASP A 64 -7.97 -6.93 -17.26
N ASP A 65 -8.63 -5.79 -17.02
CA ASP A 65 -8.18 -4.48 -17.47
C ASP A 65 -7.06 -3.91 -16.60
N ARG A 66 -5.90 -3.65 -17.23
CA ARG A 66 -4.72 -3.12 -16.55
C ARG A 66 -4.95 -1.75 -15.90
N GLY A 67 -5.74 -0.89 -16.54
CA GLY A 67 -6.02 0.46 -16.00
C GLY A 67 -6.84 0.40 -14.72
N THR A 68 -7.81 -0.51 -14.67
CA THR A 68 -8.65 -0.76 -13.50
C THR A 68 -7.80 -1.25 -12.33
N ARG A 69 -6.94 -2.26 -12.56
CA ARG A 69 -6.02 -2.76 -11.53
C ARG A 69 -5.10 -1.67 -11.00
N TYR A 70 -4.53 -0.87 -11.91
CA TYR A 70 -3.66 0.24 -11.55
C TYR A 70 -4.36 1.27 -10.67
N ASN A 71 -5.56 1.72 -11.07
CA ASN A 71 -6.31 2.71 -10.29
C ASN A 71 -6.78 2.13 -8.95
N ALA A 72 -7.17 0.86 -8.91
CA ALA A 72 -7.54 0.18 -7.67
C ALA A 72 -6.37 0.12 -6.68
N GLU A 73 -5.18 -0.24 -7.16
CA GLU A 73 -3.95 -0.22 -6.34
C GLU A 73 -3.66 1.17 -5.78
N TYR A 74 -3.73 2.21 -6.62
CA TYR A 74 -3.50 3.59 -6.17
C TYR A 74 -4.54 4.06 -5.16
N ALA A 75 -5.80 3.65 -5.32
CA ALA A 75 -6.84 3.97 -4.37
C ALA A 75 -6.60 3.31 -3.01
N LEU A 76 -6.18 2.04 -2.98
CA LEU A 76 -5.79 1.36 -1.75
C LEU A 76 -4.65 2.11 -1.03
N TRP A 77 -3.59 2.48 -1.75
CA TRP A 77 -2.49 3.25 -1.17
C TRP A 77 -2.91 4.62 -0.64
N ALA A 78 -3.83 5.29 -1.34
CA ALA A 78 -4.39 6.56 -0.88
C ALA A 78 -5.17 6.35 0.41
N ILE A 79 -6.11 5.41 0.46
CA ILE A 79 -6.91 5.11 1.65
C ILE A 79 -6.04 4.70 2.83
N TRP A 80 -5.06 3.81 2.63
CA TRP A 80 -4.17 3.36 3.70
C TRP A 80 -3.23 4.46 4.21
N SER A 81 -2.99 5.52 3.43
CA SER A 81 -2.16 6.65 3.85
C SER A 81 -2.92 7.71 4.64
N HIS A 82 -4.24 7.60 4.81
CA HIS A 82 -5.03 8.52 5.61
C HIS A 82 -5.44 7.86 6.93
N SER A 83 -5.07 8.49 8.04
CA SER A 83 -5.38 8.04 9.39
C SER A 83 -6.73 8.54 9.91
N GLY A 84 -7.31 9.54 9.22
CA GLY A 84 -8.47 10.30 9.68
C GLY A 84 -8.13 11.49 10.57
N ASP A 85 -6.83 11.77 10.79
CA ASP A 85 -6.32 12.96 11.47
C ASP A 85 -5.23 13.62 10.61
N ASP A 86 -5.53 14.82 10.10
CA ASP A 86 -4.62 15.58 9.23
C ASP A 86 -3.24 15.82 9.87
N THR A 87 -3.18 15.91 11.21
CA THR A 87 -1.92 16.06 11.95
C THR A 87 -1.08 14.80 11.82
N VAL A 88 -1.68 13.64 12.02
CA VAL A 88 -1.01 12.34 11.91
C VAL A 88 -0.58 12.09 10.47
N ASP A 89 -1.40 12.46 9.50
CA ASP A 89 -1.11 12.32 8.06
C ASP A 89 0.06 13.23 7.65
N ALA A 90 0.12 14.46 8.15
CA ALA A 90 1.27 15.35 7.96
C ALA A 90 2.54 14.78 8.61
N MET A 91 2.44 14.20 9.81
CA MET A 91 3.58 13.54 10.47
C MET A 91 4.09 12.34 9.67
N LEU A 92 3.19 11.55 9.09
CA LEU A 92 3.53 10.44 8.21
C LEU A 92 4.28 10.93 6.97
N GLU A 93 3.82 12.01 6.34
CA GLU A 93 4.46 12.60 5.17
C GLU A 93 5.86 13.16 5.49
N ASP A 94 6.03 13.79 6.65
CA ASP A 94 7.36 14.22 7.11
C ASP A 94 8.32 13.02 7.26
N GLY A 95 7.84 11.91 7.83
CA GLY A 95 8.62 10.68 7.94
C GLY A 95 8.99 10.08 6.58
N LYS A 96 8.06 10.11 5.61
CA LYS A 96 8.31 9.67 4.22
C LYS A 96 9.36 10.55 3.54
N ASN A 97 9.36 11.86 3.80
CA ASN A 97 10.37 12.78 3.30
C ASN A 97 11.75 12.51 3.92
N LEU A 98 11.82 12.18 5.21
CA LEU A 98 13.07 11.76 5.86
C LEU A 98 13.62 10.46 5.23
N LEU A 99 12.77 9.46 4.97
CA LEU A 99 13.16 8.26 4.23
C LEU A 99 13.75 8.57 2.85
N LYS A 100 13.09 9.45 2.10
CA LYS A 100 13.55 9.87 0.76
C LYS A 100 14.91 10.58 0.80
N ASN A 101 15.19 11.29 1.88
CA ASN A 101 16.47 11.96 2.14
C ASN A 101 17.50 11.05 2.82
N GLU A 102 17.21 9.75 2.94
CA GLU A 102 18.07 8.74 3.57
C GLU A 102 18.36 8.99 5.07
N ALA A 103 17.58 9.87 5.72
CA ALA A 103 17.65 10.15 7.15
C ALA A 103 16.87 9.07 7.93
N TYR A 104 17.34 7.82 7.85
CA TYR A 104 16.55 6.66 8.28
C TYR A 104 16.27 6.62 9.80
N GLN A 105 17.22 7.05 10.64
CA GLN A 105 17.00 7.10 12.08
C GLN A 105 15.96 8.17 12.45
N ASP A 106 16.05 9.36 11.86
CA ASP A 106 15.05 10.42 12.06
C ASP A 106 13.67 9.97 11.57
N ALA A 107 13.61 9.22 10.46
CA ALA A 107 12.37 8.63 9.97
C ALA A 107 11.78 7.62 10.98
N VAL A 108 12.61 6.75 11.59
CA VAL A 108 12.17 5.84 12.65
C VAL A 108 11.55 6.61 13.82
N ASP A 109 12.20 7.69 14.26
CA ASP A 109 11.72 8.50 15.38
C ASP A 109 10.39 9.19 15.02
N ARG A 110 10.29 9.74 13.80
CA ARG A 110 9.05 10.37 13.31
C ARG A 110 7.89 9.39 13.21
N PHE A 111 8.11 8.21 12.63
CA PHE A 111 7.08 7.17 12.57
C PHE A 111 6.74 6.58 13.94
N THR A 112 7.68 6.60 14.89
CA THR A 112 7.36 6.23 16.28
C THR A 112 6.37 7.21 16.89
N THR A 113 6.54 8.52 16.67
CA THR A 113 5.53 9.50 17.10
C THR A 113 4.18 9.30 16.40
N VAL A 114 4.17 8.97 15.11
CA VAL A 114 2.92 8.62 14.37
C VAL A 114 2.19 7.47 15.06
N ILE A 115 2.91 6.41 15.42
CA ILE A 115 2.36 5.21 16.05
C ILE A 115 1.90 5.47 17.50
N GLU A 116 2.58 6.33 18.23
CA GLU A 116 2.18 6.72 19.59
C GLU A 116 0.89 7.55 19.58
N THR A 117 0.73 8.44 18.59
CA THR A 117 -0.49 9.24 18.41
C THR A 117 -1.65 8.41 17.85
N ALA A 118 -1.38 7.53 16.88
CA ALA A 118 -2.38 6.72 16.19
C ALA A 118 -2.00 5.21 16.19
N PRO A 119 -2.16 4.50 17.32
CA PRO A 119 -1.67 3.11 17.49
C PRO A 119 -2.40 2.05 16.66
N ASN A 120 -3.51 2.41 16.02
CA ASN A 120 -4.27 1.54 15.11
C ASN A 120 -4.06 1.91 13.63
N PHE A 121 -3.20 2.90 13.33
CA PHE A 121 -2.89 3.30 11.97
C PHE A 121 -1.81 2.39 11.37
N ALA A 122 -2.23 1.44 10.53
CA ALA A 122 -1.37 0.39 10.00
C ALA A 122 -0.15 0.92 9.20
N GLU A 123 -0.33 2.03 8.48
CA GLU A 123 0.69 2.58 7.60
C GLU A 123 1.85 3.23 8.37
N GLY A 124 1.63 3.76 9.58
CA GLY A 124 2.71 4.22 10.45
C GLY A 124 3.71 3.10 10.76
N TYR A 125 3.20 1.91 11.09
CA TYR A 125 4.05 0.72 11.29
C TYR A 125 4.74 0.28 9.99
N ASN A 126 4.04 0.29 8.86
CA ASN A 126 4.60 -0.12 7.58
C ASN A 126 5.79 0.76 7.18
N GLN A 127 5.63 2.07 7.31
CA GLN A 127 6.69 3.03 7.00
C GLN A 127 7.87 2.93 7.98
N ARG A 128 7.61 2.68 9.26
CA ARG A 128 8.70 2.40 10.22
C ARG A 128 9.41 1.08 9.90
N ALA A 129 8.70 0.06 9.42
CA ALA A 129 9.30 -1.19 8.97
C ALA A 129 10.26 -0.96 7.80
N ILE A 130 9.91 -0.08 6.86
CA ILE A 130 10.78 0.34 5.76
C ILE A 130 12.03 1.03 6.31
N ALA A 131 11.90 1.97 7.24
CA ALA A 131 13.04 2.64 7.87
C ALA A 131 13.97 1.65 8.59
N HIS A 132 13.41 0.71 9.37
CA HIS A 132 14.17 -0.35 10.00
C HIS A 132 14.85 -1.29 8.98
N PHE A 133 14.23 -1.57 7.84
CA PHE A 133 14.86 -2.33 6.77
C PHE A 133 16.09 -1.60 6.21
N MET A 134 16.01 -0.29 6.00
CA MET A 134 17.13 0.52 5.51
C MET A 134 18.29 0.60 6.52
N LEU A 135 17.98 0.55 7.81
CA LEU A 135 18.96 0.46 8.91
C LEU A 135 19.46 -0.96 9.20
N GLU A 136 19.03 -1.95 8.42
CA GLU A 136 19.36 -3.37 8.62
C GLU A 136 18.87 -3.97 9.96
N GLU A 137 17.86 -3.35 10.57
CA GLU A 137 17.26 -3.77 11.83
C GLU A 137 16.15 -4.81 11.60
N TRP A 138 16.53 -5.95 11.02
CA TRP A 138 15.62 -6.98 10.49
C TRP A 138 14.53 -7.42 11.46
N SER A 139 14.89 -7.67 12.72
CA SER A 139 13.94 -8.09 13.75
C SER A 139 12.90 -7.03 14.07
N LYS A 140 13.25 -5.73 13.98
CA LYS A 140 12.31 -4.63 14.19
C LYS A 140 11.39 -4.48 12.97
N ALA A 141 11.96 -4.53 11.77
CA ALA A 141 11.20 -4.49 10.51
C ALA A 141 10.13 -5.59 10.43
N ILE A 142 10.47 -6.83 10.80
CA ILE A 142 9.50 -7.94 10.85
C ILE A 142 8.38 -7.69 11.86
N ARG A 143 8.70 -7.14 13.05
CA ARG A 143 7.67 -6.85 14.07
C ARG A 143 6.69 -5.82 13.55
N ASP A 144 7.17 -4.76 12.93
CA ASP A 144 6.31 -3.71 12.40
C ASP A 144 5.50 -4.21 11.18
N CYS A 145 6.09 -5.00 10.28
CA CYS A 145 5.33 -5.65 9.20
C CYS A 145 4.18 -6.51 9.74
N LYS A 146 4.44 -7.31 10.79
CA LYS A 146 3.40 -8.14 11.45
C LYS A 146 2.31 -7.28 12.07
N ARG A 147 2.68 -6.14 12.67
CA ARG A 147 1.71 -5.20 13.25
C ARG A 147 0.85 -4.56 12.16
N THR A 148 1.43 -4.12 11.04
CA THR A 148 0.68 -3.66 9.86
C THR A 148 -0.31 -4.70 9.39
N ILE A 149 0.12 -5.96 9.19
CA ILE A 149 -0.74 -7.06 8.73
C ILE A 149 -1.88 -7.34 9.73
N SER A 150 -1.61 -7.25 11.03
CA SER A 150 -2.66 -7.44 12.05
C SER A 150 -3.75 -6.36 12.01
N LEU A 151 -3.38 -5.13 11.66
CA LEU A 151 -4.29 -3.98 11.56
C LEU A 151 -4.96 -3.92 10.19
N ASN A 152 -4.25 -4.33 9.14
CA ASN A 152 -4.72 -4.38 7.77
C ASN A 152 -4.27 -5.68 7.09
N PRO A 153 -5.11 -6.73 7.11
CA PRO A 153 -4.82 -8.01 6.49
C PRO A 153 -4.67 -7.97 4.96
N ASN A 154 -5.14 -6.90 4.30
CA ASN A 154 -5.04 -6.72 2.86
C ASN A 154 -3.79 -5.92 2.45
N HIS A 155 -2.88 -5.60 3.38
CA HIS A 155 -1.71 -4.77 3.09
C HIS A 155 -0.60 -5.57 2.38
N PHE A 156 -0.74 -5.76 1.07
CA PHE A 156 0.21 -6.54 0.25
C PHE A 156 1.65 -6.01 0.31
N GLY A 157 1.85 -4.70 0.51
CA GLY A 157 3.18 -4.13 0.69
C GLY A 157 3.90 -4.59 1.97
N ALA A 158 3.16 -4.88 3.04
CA ALA A 158 3.76 -5.34 4.30
C ALA A 158 4.17 -6.81 4.21
N PHE A 159 3.38 -7.63 3.51
CA PHE A 159 3.78 -9.00 3.17
C PHE A 159 5.02 -9.02 2.28
N ALA A 160 5.09 -8.15 1.25
CA ALA A 160 6.26 -8.03 0.40
C ALA A 160 7.50 -7.55 1.19
N GLY A 161 7.36 -6.53 2.04
CA GLY A 161 8.41 -6.04 2.93
C GLY A 161 8.94 -7.13 3.86
N MET A 162 8.05 -7.90 4.48
CA MET A 162 8.42 -9.05 5.32
C MET A 162 9.18 -10.12 4.52
N GLY A 163 8.77 -10.41 3.29
CA GLY A 163 9.49 -11.29 2.38
C GLY A 163 10.90 -10.80 2.07
N HIS A 164 11.08 -9.48 1.82
CA HIS A 164 12.40 -8.88 1.62
C HIS A 164 13.29 -9.03 2.84
N VAL A 165 12.77 -8.79 4.05
CA VAL A 165 13.53 -8.98 5.28
C VAL A 165 13.96 -10.45 5.44
N TYR A 166 13.07 -11.41 5.17
CA TYR A 166 13.41 -12.83 5.26
C TYR A 166 14.48 -13.26 4.25
N VAL A 167 14.49 -12.68 3.04
CA VAL A 167 15.60 -12.88 2.09
C VAL A 167 16.92 -12.40 2.68
N ARG A 168 16.96 -11.22 3.31
CA ARG A 168 18.18 -10.68 3.95
C ARG A 168 18.68 -11.58 5.08
N LEU A 169 17.77 -12.27 5.78
CA LEU A 169 18.08 -13.22 6.84
C LEU A 169 18.40 -14.64 6.35
N GLY A 170 18.37 -14.91 5.04
CA GLY A 170 18.57 -16.26 4.48
C GLY A 170 17.40 -17.23 4.75
N LYS A 171 16.26 -16.73 5.23
CA LYS A 171 15.06 -17.50 5.56
C LYS A 171 14.18 -17.67 4.32
N ILE A 172 14.66 -18.51 3.39
CA ILE A 172 14.11 -18.59 2.03
C ILE A 172 12.66 -19.10 2.01
N THR A 173 12.32 -20.09 2.83
CA THR A 173 10.96 -20.64 2.93
C THR A 173 9.98 -19.57 3.40
N GLU A 174 10.30 -18.89 4.51
CA GLU A 174 9.48 -17.82 5.07
C GLU A 174 9.36 -16.62 4.11
N ALA A 175 10.42 -16.31 3.35
CA ALA A 175 10.37 -15.28 2.32
C ALA A 175 9.36 -15.63 1.21
N ILE A 176 9.42 -16.86 0.68
CA ILE A 176 8.51 -17.33 -0.36
C ILE A 176 7.07 -17.30 0.15
N ASP A 177 6.82 -17.73 1.38
CA ASP A 177 5.47 -17.75 1.94
C ASP A 177 4.90 -16.34 2.16
N ALA A 178 5.72 -15.40 2.65
CA ALA A 178 5.32 -13.99 2.75
C ALA A 178 5.01 -13.39 1.36
N TYR A 179 5.84 -13.64 0.35
CA TYR A 179 5.59 -13.18 -1.01
C TYR A 179 4.33 -13.79 -1.64
N LYS A 180 4.03 -15.07 -1.37
CA LYS A 180 2.78 -15.68 -1.83
C LYS A 180 1.56 -14.97 -1.24
N GLN A 181 1.59 -14.60 0.05
CA GLN A 181 0.50 -13.83 0.66
C GLN A 181 0.31 -12.48 -0.02
N ALA A 182 1.40 -11.77 -0.34
CA ALA A 182 1.32 -10.52 -1.12
C ALA A 182 0.65 -10.75 -2.50
N LEU A 183 1.02 -11.82 -3.20
CA LEU A 183 0.47 -12.15 -4.53
C LEU A 183 -0.99 -12.66 -4.51
N ILE A 184 -1.44 -13.25 -3.40
CA ILE A 184 -2.86 -13.63 -3.22
C ILE A 184 -3.74 -12.38 -3.21
N ILE A 185 -3.26 -11.30 -2.60
CA ILE A 185 -3.97 -10.02 -2.50
C ILE A 185 -3.81 -9.22 -3.80
N ASN A 186 -2.56 -8.95 -4.21
CA ASN A 186 -2.25 -8.26 -5.45
C ASN A 186 -1.44 -9.18 -6.39
N PRO A 187 -2.09 -9.86 -7.36
CA PRO A 187 -1.40 -10.77 -8.27
C PRO A 187 -0.51 -10.06 -9.29
N ASN A 188 -0.51 -8.72 -9.33
CA ASN A 188 0.20 -7.92 -10.33
C ASN A 188 1.61 -7.51 -9.89
N LEU A 189 2.07 -7.97 -8.73
CA LEU A 189 3.41 -7.66 -8.21
C LEU A 189 4.48 -8.49 -8.95
N ILE A 190 4.78 -8.11 -10.20
CA ILE A 190 5.69 -8.84 -11.10
C ILE A 190 7.06 -9.07 -10.44
N SER A 191 7.63 -8.04 -9.80
CA SER A 191 8.93 -8.13 -9.11
C SER A 191 8.93 -9.18 -7.99
N ILE A 192 7.80 -9.35 -7.30
CA ILE A 192 7.61 -10.34 -6.24
C ILE A 192 7.47 -11.75 -6.83
N ALA A 193 6.71 -11.90 -7.91
CA ALA A 193 6.61 -13.17 -8.63
C ALA A 193 7.99 -13.64 -9.14
N GLU A 194 8.77 -12.74 -9.73
CA GLU A 194 10.14 -13.03 -10.13
C GLU A 194 11.06 -13.38 -8.95
N ALA A 195 10.91 -12.69 -7.82
CA ALA A 195 11.68 -12.98 -6.62
C ALA A 195 11.43 -14.42 -6.15
N ILE A 196 10.18 -14.89 -6.13
CA ILE A 196 9.85 -16.29 -5.81
C ILE A 196 10.55 -17.26 -6.78
N LEU A 197 10.50 -17.00 -8.08
CA LEU A 197 11.14 -17.87 -9.08
C LEU A 197 12.65 -17.96 -8.87
N ARG A 198 13.32 -16.83 -8.61
CA ARG A 198 14.76 -16.77 -8.31
C ARG A 198 15.12 -17.51 -7.02
N LEU A 199 14.26 -17.46 -6.00
CA LEU A 199 14.49 -18.15 -4.73
C LEU A 199 14.30 -19.68 -4.86
N ARG A 200 13.34 -20.12 -5.67
CA ARG A 200 13.12 -21.55 -5.97
C ARG A 200 14.26 -22.17 -6.75
N SER A 201 14.83 -21.45 -7.72
CA SER A 201 15.96 -22.00 -8.48
C SER A 201 17.21 -22.19 -7.61
N ARG A 202 17.46 -21.30 -6.63
CA ARG A 202 18.57 -21.42 -5.67
C ARG A 202 18.43 -22.61 -4.72
N THR A 203 17.20 -23.01 -4.39
CA THR A 203 16.94 -24.15 -3.49
C THR A 203 16.97 -25.50 -4.20
N GLN A 204 16.85 -25.52 -5.54
CA GLN A 204 16.99 -26.74 -6.35
C GLN A 204 18.44 -27.07 -6.73
N THR A 205 19.38 -26.13 -6.52
CA THR A 205 20.80 -26.25 -6.87
C THR A 205 21.71 -26.51 -5.66
N GLN A 206 21.13 -26.63 -4.46
CA GLN A 206 21.79 -27.05 -3.22
C GLN A 206 21.34 -28.46 -2.84
#